data_AF-H6Q6D3-F1
#
_entry.id   AF-H6Q6D3-F1
#
_cell.length_a   1.000
_cell.length_b   1.000
_cell.length_c   1.000
_cell.angle_alpha   90.00
_cell.angle_beta   90.00
_cell.angle_gamma   90.00
#
_symmetry.space_group_name_H-M   'P 1'
#
loop_
_entity.id
_entity.type
_entity.pdbx_description
1 polymer ?
#
loop_
_entity_poly.entity_id
_entity_poly.type
_entity_poly.pdbx_seq_one_letter_code
_entity_poly.pdbx_strand_id
1 'polypeptide(L)'
;MLWWCEDLNLPVFEPKDVAGRCERFVEVKITQPADPRPAFPADIDITRGAIADELGDWELAEALVPMDEVVLLNKIPGYADQADEVIVRGRLIGHRFYDVFEGRWRFRPLYEGVATILHERRGYWAVVDMAELPQGYDIHTDKIVEGRLPEERYRHVAVSTADGKTHGVAKLFRGRRLHVVKSWRAKPPLLPGRPSTLAEAAELNREHIERRAQEAVEFIKAVAEKYKKPVVVSYSGGKDSLVALDLTARSGLKFYVYFNDTGLEPPETYENLKAVEERYGVEVIVGAAGQRFWEAMEKFGPPARDYRWCCKVIKLGPTTEALKSRFPQGYISVVGQRGAESFVRAKTPRVSPSKWVAGSVVAAPLQEWTALEVWLYIFLHKLPYNRAYERGFDRLGCVVCPANEMAELALVKEAYPEIYGKMEVALRRWHTEEEVKWGLWRWRGKIPGDVARWVKREEGAPLPVRITAKGQSLELEIDAEPNAETMRELLKMVGRPEGNLLRTKKGLVEIRGAGGRWFIRAPDGKTALDVAALVVRSAICGDCDLCVHWCPTGALRRTGPGRSFKVDEGRCIGCLLCSSACPAAQYLVYRNET
;
A
#
# COMPACT_ATOMS: atom_id res chain seq x y z
N MET A 1 -10.03 -7.18 -19.76
CA MET A 1 -11.18 -6.30 -20.08
C MET A 1 -12.33 -6.71 -19.17
N LEU A 2 -13.21 -5.79 -18.81
CA LEU A 2 -14.38 -6.07 -17.97
C LEU A 2 -15.65 -5.68 -18.73
N TRP A 3 -16.64 -6.57 -18.69
CA TRP A 3 -17.96 -6.35 -19.27
C TRP A 3 -19.01 -6.28 -18.16
N TRP A 4 -20.18 -5.79 -18.50
CA TRP A 4 -21.35 -5.79 -17.63
C TRP A 4 -22.54 -6.36 -18.38
N CYS A 5 -23.24 -7.30 -17.75
CA CYS A 5 -24.51 -7.80 -18.23
C CYS A 5 -25.62 -6.81 -17.83
N GLU A 6 -26.26 -6.15 -18.80
CA GLU A 6 -27.30 -5.16 -18.52
C GLU A 6 -28.59 -5.81 -18.00
N ASP A 7 -28.90 -7.04 -18.45
CA ASP A 7 -30.13 -7.74 -18.07
C ASP A 7 -30.11 -8.27 -16.63
N LEU A 8 -28.92 -8.65 -16.15
CA LEU A 8 -28.72 -9.20 -14.80
C LEU A 8 -28.16 -8.16 -13.82
N ASN A 9 -27.67 -7.03 -14.32
CA ASN A 9 -26.94 -6.02 -13.57
C ASN A 9 -25.70 -6.57 -12.83
N LEU A 10 -24.87 -7.33 -13.55
CA LEU A 10 -23.71 -8.04 -12.97
C LEU A 10 -22.45 -7.87 -13.83
N PRO A 11 -21.25 -7.80 -13.22
CA PRO A 11 -20.00 -7.81 -13.96
C PRO A 11 -19.73 -9.18 -14.59
N VAL A 12 -19.08 -9.18 -15.76
CA VAL A 12 -18.75 -10.37 -16.55
C VAL A 12 -17.32 -10.26 -17.10
N PHE A 13 -16.51 -11.30 -16.93
CA PHE A 13 -15.16 -11.33 -17.50
C PHE A 13 -15.14 -11.75 -18.97
N GLU A 14 -15.83 -12.84 -19.31
CA GLU A 14 -15.88 -13.41 -20.66
C GLU A 14 -17.34 -13.54 -21.11
N PRO A 15 -17.88 -12.63 -21.95
CA PRO A 15 -19.28 -12.67 -22.39
C PRO A 15 -19.72 -13.99 -23.02
N LYS A 16 -18.80 -14.69 -23.71
CA LYS A 16 -19.05 -15.99 -24.32
C LYS A 16 -19.39 -17.09 -23.29
N ASP A 17 -18.85 -17.02 -22.07
CA ASP A 17 -19.05 -18.02 -21.02
C ASP A 17 -20.47 -17.94 -20.43
N VAL A 18 -21.16 -16.82 -20.68
CA VAL A 18 -22.49 -16.54 -20.15
C VAL A 18 -23.52 -16.30 -21.27
N ALA A 19 -23.15 -16.67 -22.51
CA ALA A 19 -24.04 -16.62 -23.65
C ALA A 19 -25.29 -17.46 -23.37
N GLY A 20 -26.47 -16.84 -23.49
CA GLY A 20 -27.77 -17.47 -23.16
C GLY A 20 -28.30 -17.18 -21.75
N ARG A 21 -27.47 -16.61 -20.86
CA ARG A 21 -27.93 -16.05 -19.56
C ARG A 21 -28.06 -14.52 -19.59
N CYS A 22 -27.40 -13.89 -20.54
CA CYS A 22 -27.42 -12.45 -20.76
C CYS A 22 -27.41 -12.14 -22.25
N GLU A 23 -28.25 -11.21 -22.69
CA GLU A 23 -28.37 -10.81 -24.09
C GLU A 23 -27.61 -9.52 -24.38
N ARG A 24 -27.61 -8.59 -23.42
CA ARG A 24 -27.01 -7.26 -23.59
C ARG A 24 -25.78 -7.08 -22.72
N PHE A 25 -24.67 -6.79 -23.38
CA PHE A 25 -23.39 -6.50 -22.75
C PHE A 25 -22.92 -5.10 -23.08
N VAL A 26 -22.25 -4.51 -22.11
CA VAL A 26 -21.56 -3.24 -22.26
C VAL A 26 -20.15 -3.34 -21.70
N GLU A 27 -19.20 -2.79 -22.42
CA GLU A 27 -17.81 -2.71 -21.97
C GLU A 27 -17.69 -1.68 -20.84
N VAL A 28 -17.11 -2.11 -19.71
CA VAL A 28 -16.84 -1.23 -18.57
C VAL A 28 -15.49 -0.53 -18.81
N LYS A 29 -15.55 0.74 -19.19
CA LYS A 29 -14.37 1.55 -19.50
C LYS A 29 -13.80 2.18 -18.23
N ILE A 30 -12.70 1.60 -17.73
CA ILE A 30 -12.03 2.02 -16.49
C ILE A 30 -10.54 2.31 -16.70
N THR A 31 -10.00 3.18 -15.84
CA THR A 31 -8.61 3.61 -15.90
C THR A 31 -7.65 2.47 -15.55
N GLN A 32 -6.54 2.37 -16.32
CA GLN A 32 -5.51 1.36 -16.10
C GLN A 32 -4.68 1.65 -14.83
N PRO A 33 -4.27 0.63 -14.05
CA PRO A 33 -4.16 -0.80 -14.42
C PRO A 33 -5.45 -1.64 -14.35
N ALA A 34 -6.62 -1.02 -14.13
CA ALA A 34 -7.93 -1.67 -14.17
C ALA A 34 -8.01 -2.88 -13.23
N ASP A 35 -7.98 -2.60 -11.93
CA ASP A 35 -8.04 -3.60 -10.86
C ASP A 35 -9.29 -3.38 -9.99
N PRO A 36 -10.50 -3.41 -10.58
CA PRO A 36 -11.71 -3.08 -9.84
C PRO A 36 -11.96 -4.10 -8.73
N ARG A 37 -12.52 -3.63 -7.62
CA ARG A 37 -13.02 -4.47 -6.53
C ARG A 37 -14.49 -4.15 -6.24
N PRO A 38 -15.24 -5.07 -5.63
CA PRO A 38 -16.53 -4.74 -5.05
C PRO A 38 -16.44 -3.62 -4.01
N ALA A 39 -17.45 -2.77 -4.00
CA ALA A 39 -17.76 -1.90 -2.87
C ALA A 39 -18.52 -2.71 -1.81
N PHE A 40 -18.04 -2.70 -0.58
CA PHE A 40 -18.79 -3.22 0.57
C PHE A 40 -19.77 -2.17 1.10
N PRO A 41 -20.71 -2.51 1.99
CA PRO A 41 -21.67 -1.54 2.53
C PRO A 41 -21.02 -0.24 3.06
N ALA A 42 -19.91 -0.34 3.81
CA ALA A 42 -19.17 0.84 4.26
C ALA A 42 -18.59 1.67 3.11
N ASP A 43 -18.14 1.05 2.02
CA ASP A 43 -17.70 1.79 0.83
C ASP A 43 -18.87 2.52 0.17
N ILE A 44 -20.06 1.91 0.12
CA ILE A 44 -21.27 2.52 -0.43
C ILE A 44 -21.66 3.73 0.40
N ASP A 45 -21.68 3.60 1.73
CA ASP A 45 -21.98 4.70 2.65
C ASP A 45 -20.99 5.86 2.52
N ILE A 46 -19.68 5.56 2.47
CA ILE A 46 -18.63 6.56 2.22
C ILE A 46 -18.88 7.30 0.90
N THR A 47 -19.24 6.56 -0.15
CA THR A 47 -19.49 7.13 -1.48
C THR A 47 -20.76 7.99 -1.48
N ARG A 48 -21.83 7.52 -0.85
CA ARG A 48 -23.08 8.27 -0.71
C ARG A 48 -22.88 9.55 0.08
N GLY A 49 -22.16 9.48 1.20
CA GLY A 49 -21.77 10.66 1.99
C GLY A 49 -20.98 11.66 1.15
N ALA A 50 -19.98 11.19 0.39
CA ALA A 50 -19.21 12.05 -0.48
C ALA A 50 -20.05 12.72 -1.59
N ILE A 51 -21.05 12.02 -2.15
CA ILE A 51 -21.97 12.56 -3.15
C ILE A 51 -22.91 13.59 -2.50
N ALA A 52 -23.53 13.24 -1.38
CA ALA A 52 -24.48 14.09 -0.68
C ALA A 52 -23.82 15.37 -0.16
N ASP A 53 -22.62 15.27 0.41
CA ASP A 53 -21.86 16.43 0.86
C ASP A 53 -21.47 17.34 -0.29
N GLU A 54 -21.09 16.76 -1.44
CA GLU A 54 -20.64 17.50 -2.61
C GLU A 54 -21.78 18.16 -3.39
N LEU A 55 -22.91 17.47 -3.52
CA LEU A 55 -24.04 17.87 -4.36
C LEU A 55 -25.26 18.36 -3.56
N GLY A 56 -25.21 18.31 -2.23
CA GLY A 56 -26.26 18.80 -1.33
C GLY A 56 -27.56 18.00 -1.39
N ASP A 57 -27.50 16.70 -1.72
CA ASP A 57 -28.68 15.88 -1.99
C ASP A 57 -28.43 14.39 -1.68
N TRP A 58 -29.04 13.90 -0.59
CA TRP A 58 -28.86 12.52 -0.13
C TRP A 58 -29.64 11.52 -0.99
N GLU A 59 -30.88 11.81 -1.36
CA GLU A 59 -31.66 10.84 -2.15
C GLU A 59 -31.09 10.73 -3.58
N LEU A 60 -30.42 11.77 -4.10
CA LEU A 60 -29.63 11.65 -5.34
C LEU A 60 -28.45 10.67 -5.15
N ALA A 61 -27.78 10.72 -3.99
CA ALA A 61 -26.69 9.79 -3.68
C ALA A 61 -27.18 8.34 -3.63
N GLU A 62 -28.36 8.10 -3.06
CA GLU A 62 -29.00 6.78 -3.02
C GLU A 62 -29.40 6.29 -4.41
N ALA A 63 -29.92 7.18 -5.26
CA ALA A 63 -30.28 6.86 -6.64
C ALA A 63 -29.05 6.53 -7.51
N LEU A 64 -27.96 7.28 -7.35
CA LEU A 64 -26.71 7.07 -8.10
C LEU A 64 -25.96 5.83 -7.64
N VAL A 65 -25.99 5.51 -6.34
CA VAL A 65 -25.26 4.38 -5.74
C VAL A 65 -26.21 3.56 -4.87
N PRO A 66 -26.97 2.61 -5.42
CA PRO A 66 -27.89 1.76 -4.65
C PRO A 66 -27.15 0.79 -3.72
N MET A 67 -27.78 0.42 -2.59
CA MET A 67 -27.19 -0.50 -1.58
C MET A 67 -27.42 -1.97 -1.94
N ASP A 68 -28.46 -2.23 -2.71
CA ASP A 68 -28.95 -3.56 -3.13
C ASP A 68 -28.47 -3.95 -4.54
N GLU A 69 -27.52 -3.22 -5.10
CA GLU A 69 -26.89 -3.51 -6.39
C GLU A 69 -25.37 -3.74 -6.22
N VAL A 70 -24.78 -4.50 -7.14
CA VAL A 70 -23.32 -4.60 -7.24
C VAL A 70 -22.74 -3.25 -7.68
N VAL A 71 -21.88 -2.68 -6.84
CA VAL A 71 -21.08 -1.50 -7.13
C VAL A 71 -19.61 -1.89 -7.16
N LEU A 72 -18.86 -1.40 -8.15
CA LEU A 72 -17.41 -1.61 -8.22
C LEU A 72 -16.65 -0.30 -8.04
N LEU A 73 -15.47 -0.42 -7.47
CA LEU A 73 -14.52 0.66 -7.26
C LEU A 73 -13.21 0.32 -7.95
N ASN A 74 -12.75 1.21 -8.81
CA ASN A 74 -11.45 1.06 -9.48
C ASN A 74 -10.51 2.18 -9.03
N LYS A 75 -9.42 1.80 -8.38
CA LYS A 75 -8.43 2.76 -7.86
C LYS A 75 -7.77 3.51 -9.01
N ILE A 76 -7.69 4.84 -8.90
CA ILE A 76 -7.12 5.70 -9.94
C ILE A 76 -5.94 6.53 -9.44
N PRO A 77 -4.90 6.74 -10.28
CA PRO A 77 -3.81 7.65 -9.97
C PRO A 77 -4.22 9.11 -10.21
N GLY A 78 -3.37 10.06 -9.79
CA GLY A 78 -3.50 11.48 -10.11
C GLY A 78 -4.26 12.32 -9.09
N TYR A 79 -4.60 11.73 -7.94
CA TYR A 79 -5.08 12.45 -6.75
C TYR A 79 -4.00 12.46 -5.67
N ALA A 80 -4.09 13.42 -4.74
CA ALA A 80 -3.11 13.59 -3.67
C ALA A 80 -3.08 12.39 -2.69
N ASP A 81 -4.20 11.69 -2.53
CA ASP A 81 -4.36 10.53 -1.66
C ASP A 81 -5.38 9.56 -2.31
N GLN A 82 -6.17 8.80 -1.54
CA GLN A 82 -7.04 7.76 -2.11
C GLN A 82 -8.09 8.34 -3.07
N ALA A 83 -8.25 7.71 -4.24
CA ALA A 83 -9.30 8.01 -5.19
C ALA A 83 -9.71 6.77 -5.99
N ASP A 84 -11.01 6.65 -6.22
CA ASP A 84 -11.62 5.55 -6.95
C ASP A 84 -12.61 6.06 -8.00
N GLU A 85 -12.59 5.46 -9.19
CA GLU A 85 -13.72 5.44 -10.12
C GLU A 85 -14.86 4.62 -9.51
N VAL A 86 -16.06 5.20 -9.48
CA VAL A 86 -17.27 4.53 -8.98
C VAL A 86 -18.06 4.00 -10.18
N ILE A 87 -18.19 2.67 -10.26
CA ILE A 87 -18.89 2.00 -11.36
C ILE A 87 -20.21 1.41 -10.83
N VAL A 88 -21.30 1.82 -11.46
CA VAL A 88 -22.66 1.36 -11.17
C VAL A 88 -23.32 0.98 -12.48
N ARG A 89 -23.97 -0.19 -12.53
CA ARG A 89 -24.64 -0.71 -13.75
C ARG A 89 -23.74 -0.72 -14.99
N GLY A 90 -22.45 -1.01 -14.78
CA GLY A 90 -21.43 -1.04 -15.84
C GLY A 90 -21.04 0.33 -16.41
N ARG A 91 -21.43 1.44 -15.76
CA ARG A 91 -21.12 2.81 -16.16
C ARG A 91 -20.32 3.54 -15.08
N LEU A 92 -19.45 4.45 -15.51
CA LEU A 92 -18.70 5.32 -14.60
C LEU A 92 -19.57 6.52 -14.21
N ILE A 93 -19.90 6.64 -12.93
CA ILE A 93 -20.74 7.77 -12.46
C ILE A 93 -19.93 8.95 -11.94
N GLY A 94 -18.66 8.74 -11.62
CA GLY A 94 -17.80 9.77 -11.05
C GLY A 94 -16.60 9.19 -10.34
N HIS A 95 -15.80 10.09 -9.78
CA HIS A 95 -14.68 9.75 -8.91
C HIS A 95 -15.03 10.12 -7.48
N ARG A 96 -14.84 9.18 -6.55
CA ARG A 96 -14.73 9.53 -5.12
C ARG A 96 -13.25 9.71 -4.79
N PHE A 97 -12.91 10.72 -4.01
CA PHE A 97 -11.52 10.98 -3.62
C PHE A 97 -11.45 11.61 -2.24
N TYR A 98 -10.39 11.32 -1.49
CA TYR A 98 -10.19 11.86 -0.16
C TYR A 98 -9.41 13.18 -0.22
N ASP A 99 -10.00 14.24 0.29
CA ASP A 99 -9.33 15.52 0.46
C ASP A 99 -8.61 15.53 1.82
N VAL A 100 -7.28 15.39 1.78
CA VAL A 100 -6.44 15.32 2.99
C VAL A 100 -6.50 16.61 3.82
N PHE A 101 -6.72 17.75 3.18
CA PHE A 101 -6.68 19.05 3.85
C PHE A 101 -8.01 19.35 4.54
N GLU A 102 -9.12 18.98 3.89
CA GLU A 102 -10.45 19.05 4.48
C GLU A 102 -10.73 17.87 5.43
N GLY A 103 -10.00 16.77 5.29
CA GLY A 103 -10.16 15.56 6.11
C GLY A 103 -11.46 14.82 5.83
N ARG A 104 -11.93 14.83 4.58
CA ARG A 104 -13.20 14.20 4.18
C ARG A 104 -13.16 13.64 2.76
N TRP A 105 -14.07 12.71 2.49
CA TRP A 105 -14.33 12.24 1.14
C TRP A 105 -15.11 13.27 0.33
N ARG A 106 -14.76 13.41 -0.94
CA ARG A 106 -15.43 14.27 -1.91
C ARG A 106 -15.75 13.48 -3.16
N PHE A 107 -16.71 13.97 -3.92
CA PHE A 107 -17.14 13.36 -5.16
C PHE A 107 -16.91 14.30 -6.35
N ARG A 108 -16.64 13.73 -7.52
CA ARG A 108 -16.63 14.45 -8.79
C ARG A 108 -17.53 13.68 -9.76
N PRO A 109 -18.74 14.16 -10.06
CA PRO A 109 -19.62 13.48 -11.00
C PRO A 109 -19.01 13.51 -12.40
N LEU A 110 -19.14 12.41 -13.13
CA LEU A 110 -18.69 12.26 -14.50
C LEU A 110 -19.71 11.47 -15.32
N TYR A 111 -19.65 11.66 -16.64
CA TYR A 111 -20.37 10.86 -17.64
C TYR A 111 -21.85 10.63 -17.30
N GLU A 112 -22.24 9.37 -17.07
CA GLU A 112 -23.61 8.98 -16.76
C GLU A 112 -24.09 9.54 -15.41
N GLY A 113 -23.20 9.80 -14.45
CA GLY A 113 -23.56 10.48 -13.21
C GLY A 113 -23.99 11.94 -13.46
N VAL A 114 -23.24 12.69 -14.28
CA VAL A 114 -23.63 14.04 -14.72
C VAL A 114 -24.93 14.01 -15.51
N ALA A 115 -25.09 13.04 -16.41
CA ALA A 115 -26.32 12.91 -17.20
C ALA A 115 -27.55 12.67 -16.31
N THR A 116 -27.42 11.83 -15.28
CA THR A 116 -28.49 11.54 -14.31
C THR A 116 -28.85 12.78 -13.49
N ILE A 117 -27.84 13.51 -12.97
CA ILE A 117 -28.03 14.77 -12.24
C ILE A 117 -28.82 15.79 -13.07
N LEU A 118 -28.43 15.97 -14.33
CA LEU A 118 -29.09 16.90 -15.26
C LEU A 118 -30.51 16.45 -15.62
N HIS A 119 -30.71 15.15 -15.81
CA HIS A 119 -32.01 14.58 -16.16
C HIS A 119 -33.02 14.72 -15.02
N GLU A 120 -32.63 14.37 -13.80
CA GLU A 120 -33.50 14.44 -12.62
C GLU A 120 -33.60 15.86 -12.05
N ARG A 121 -32.70 16.77 -12.44
CA ARG A 121 -32.61 18.15 -11.93
C ARG A 121 -32.38 18.22 -10.42
N ARG A 122 -31.58 17.28 -9.89
CA ARG A 122 -31.29 17.11 -8.46
C ARG A 122 -29.85 17.51 -8.11
N GLY A 123 -29.57 17.74 -6.83
CA GLY A 123 -28.27 18.27 -6.41
C GLY A 123 -27.89 19.59 -7.10
N TYR A 124 -26.61 19.76 -7.47
CA TYR A 124 -26.11 20.96 -8.15
C TYR A 124 -25.91 20.78 -9.65
N TRP A 125 -26.61 21.60 -10.44
CA TRP A 125 -26.57 21.55 -11.90
C TRP A 125 -26.79 22.92 -12.53
N ALA A 126 -26.40 23.06 -13.79
CA ALA A 126 -26.62 24.25 -14.59
C ALA A 126 -26.77 23.93 -16.08
N VAL A 127 -27.64 24.68 -16.77
CA VAL A 127 -27.75 24.74 -18.22
C VAL A 127 -27.22 26.10 -18.68
N VAL A 128 -26.33 26.09 -19.67
CA VAL A 128 -25.62 27.30 -20.10
C VAL A 128 -25.85 27.61 -21.58
N ASP A 129 -25.98 28.90 -21.89
CA ASP A 129 -26.10 29.42 -23.26
C ASP A 129 -24.72 29.51 -23.91
N MET A 130 -24.17 28.33 -24.20
CA MET A 130 -22.90 28.14 -24.89
C MET A 130 -23.03 26.93 -25.81
N ALA A 131 -22.35 26.97 -26.97
CA ALA A 131 -22.31 25.83 -27.90
C ALA A 131 -21.35 24.72 -27.42
N GLU A 132 -20.32 25.09 -26.67
CA GLU A 132 -19.28 24.19 -26.16
C GLU A 132 -18.91 24.54 -24.72
N LEU A 133 -18.24 23.61 -24.03
CA LEU A 133 -17.73 23.79 -22.67
C LEU A 133 -16.20 23.60 -22.66
N PRO A 134 -15.39 24.58 -23.08
CA PRO A 134 -13.93 24.42 -23.12
C PRO A 134 -13.36 24.17 -21.73
N GLN A 135 -12.50 23.16 -21.59
CA GLN A 135 -11.86 22.85 -20.31
C GLN A 135 -10.98 24.02 -19.84
N GLY A 136 -11.12 24.42 -18.58
CA GLY A 136 -10.40 25.54 -17.98
C GLY A 136 -11.08 26.91 -18.16
N TYR A 137 -12.21 26.97 -18.87
CA TYR A 137 -12.96 28.21 -19.08
C TYR A 137 -13.83 28.57 -17.86
N ASP A 138 -13.93 29.86 -17.55
CA ASP A 138 -14.81 30.39 -16.51
C ASP A 138 -16.12 30.90 -17.12
N ILE A 139 -17.19 30.14 -16.94
CA ILE A 139 -18.54 30.53 -17.40
C ILE A 139 -19.06 31.64 -16.50
N HIS A 140 -19.39 32.77 -17.12
CA HIS A 140 -19.98 33.92 -16.43
C HIS A 140 -21.45 33.68 -16.10
N THR A 141 -21.93 34.35 -15.05
CA THR A 141 -23.29 34.15 -14.51
C THR A 141 -24.39 34.51 -15.51
N ASP A 142 -24.16 35.44 -16.43
CA ASP A 142 -25.09 35.83 -17.51
C ASP A 142 -25.30 34.71 -18.55
N LYS A 143 -24.37 33.75 -18.62
CA LYS A 143 -24.49 32.58 -19.50
C LYS A 143 -25.23 31.41 -18.87
N ILE A 144 -25.60 31.50 -17.59
CA ILE A 144 -26.36 30.45 -16.91
C ILE A 144 -27.84 30.72 -17.16
N VAL A 145 -28.46 29.88 -17.98
CA VAL A 145 -29.88 29.98 -18.32
C VAL A 145 -30.74 29.48 -17.17
N GLU A 146 -30.32 28.37 -16.57
CA GLU A 146 -31.05 27.68 -15.53
C GLU A 146 -30.08 26.88 -14.64
N GLY A 147 -30.38 26.69 -13.37
CA GLY A 147 -29.62 25.78 -12.52
C GLY A 147 -29.84 25.96 -11.03
N ARG A 148 -29.37 24.97 -10.27
CA ARG A 148 -29.24 25.02 -8.81
C ARG A 148 -27.75 25.01 -8.48
N LEU A 149 -27.23 26.14 -8.01
CA LEU A 149 -25.80 26.30 -7.69
C LEU A 149 -25.55 26.18 -6.18
N PRO A 150 -24.38 25.66 -5.76
CA PRO A 150 -24.00 25.64 -4.35
C PRO A 150 -23.74 27.06 -3.81
N GLU A 151 -23.72 27.19 -2.50
CA GLU A 151 -23.21 28.40 -1.82
C GLU A 151 -21.71 28.32 -1.57
N GLU A 152 -21.24 27.12 -1.18
CA GLU A 152 -19.84 26.85 -0.90
C GLU A 152 -19.00 26.82 -2.18
N ARG A 153 -17.84 27.48 -2.14
CA ARG A 153 -16.91 27.52 -3.26
C ARG A 153 -16.28 26.16 -3.52
N TYR A 154 -15.84 25.94 -4.75
CA TYR A 154 -15.14 24.73 -5.21
C TYR A 154 -15.95 23.44 -5.18
N ARG A 155 -17.25 23.50 -4.88
CA ARG A 155 -18.19 22.41 -5.09
C ARG A 155 -18.42 22.15 -6.58
N HIS A 156 -18.55 20.89 -6.94
CA HIS A 156 -18.81 20.49 -8.31
C HIS A 156 -20.28 20.75 -8.71
N VAL A 157 -20.47 21.11 -9.97
CA VAL A 157 -21.76 21.39 -10.60
C VAL A 157 -21.81 20.64 -11.92
N ALA A 158 -22.85 19.85 -12.15
CA ALA A 158 -23.11 19.23 -13.45
C ALA A 158 -23.56 20.29 -14.46
N VAL A 159 -22.99 20.32 -15.65
CA VAL A 159 -23.27 21.37 -16.65
C VAL A 159 -23.71 20.76 -17.96
N SER A 160 -24.75 21.33 -18.58
CA SER A 160 -25.16 21.05 -19.96
C SER A 160 -25.14 22.33 -20.80
N THR A 161 -24.80 22.21 -22.07
CA THR A 161 -25.15 23.24 -23.07
C THR A 161 -26.66 23.31 -23.24
N ALA A 162 -27.18 24.47 -23.63
CA ALA A 162 -28.62 24.68 -23.86
C ALA A 162 -29.20 23.75 -24.94
N ASP A 163 -28.39 23.34 -25.91
CA ASP A 163 -28.79 22.37 -26.94
C ASP A 163 -28.68 20.89 -26.51
N GLY A 164 -28.24 20.63 -25.27
CA GLY A 164 -28.14 19.30 -24.69
C GLY A 164 -27.05 18.40 -25.30
N LYS A 165 -26.19 18.91 -26.20
CA LYS A 165 -25.20 18.07 -26.91
C LYS A 165 -23.92 17.85 -26.13
N THR A 166 -23.58 18.75 -25.21
CA THR A 166 -22.34 18.70 -24.44
C THR A 166 -22.66 18.72 -22.95
N HIS A 167 -22.15 17.72 -22.25
CA HIS A 167 -22.17 17.67 -20.79
C HIS A 167 -20.78 18.00 -20.26
N GLY A 168 -20.72 18.45 -19.01
CA GLY A 168 -19.48 18.66 -18.31
C GLY A 168 -19.66 18.73 -16.81
N VAL A 169 -18.53 18.86 -16.13
CA VAL A 169 -18.48 19.14 -14.71
C VAL A 169 -17.68 20.42 -14.51
N ALA A 170 -18.28 21.37 -13.82
CA ALA A 170 -17.65 22.63 -13.43
C ALA A 170 -17.49 22.70 -11.91
N LYS A 171 -16.73 23.68 -11.42
CA LYS A 171 -16.67 24.05 -10.01
C LYS A 171 -17.15 25.47 -9.82
N LEU A 172 -17.89 25.73 -8.75
CA LEU A 172 -18.23 27.10 -8.37
C LEU A 172 -16.95 27.84 -7.97
N PHE A 173 -16.63 28.91 -8.67
CA PHE A 173 -15.42 29.71 -8.50
C PHE A 173 -15.76 31.14 -8.09
N ARG A 174 -14.74 32.02 -8.04
CA ARG A 174 -14.88 33.42 -7.63
C ARG A 174 -15.94 34.13 -8.46
N GLY A 175 -16.73 34.99 -7.81
CA GLY A 175 -17.80 35.75 -8.46
C GLY A 175 -18.98 34.89 -8.95
N ARG A 176 -19.21 33.72 -8.34
CA ARG A 176 -20.23 32.73 -8.72
C ARG A 176 -20.09 32.20 -10.16
N ARG A 177 -18.90 32.34 -10.76
CA ARG A 177 -18.58 31.78 -12.08
C ARG A 177 -18.41 30.27 -11.98
N LEU A 178 -18.68 29.55 -13.07
CA LEU A 178 -18.46 28.10 -13.14
C LEU A 178 -17.18 27.81 -13.92
N HIS A 179 -16.15 27.34 -13.23
CA HIS A 179 -14.89 26.92 -13.85
C HIS A 179 -15.04 25.51 -14.41
N VAL A 180 -14.99 25.36 -15.74
CA VAL A 180 -15.17 24.06 -16.42
C VAL A 180 -13.96 23.16 -16.13
N VAL A 181 -14.17 22.07 -15.40
CA VAL A 181 -13.09 21.14 -15.04
C VAL A 181 -12.89 20.07 -16.12
N LYS A 182 -13.98 19.62 -16.75
CA LYS A 182 -13.96 18.65 -17.87
C LYS A 182 -15.31 18.66 -18.60
N SER A 183 -15.30 18.40 -19.90
CA SER A 183 -16.50 18.28 -20.74
C SER A 183 -16.37 17.13 -21.74
N TRP A 184 -17.50 16.67 -22.25
CA TRP A 184 -17.63 15.57 -23.21
C TRP A 184 -18.98 15.63 -23.94
N ARG A 185 -19.11 14.89 -25.05
CA ARG A 185 -20.42 14.70 -25.70
C ARG A 185 -21.42 14.09 -24.71
N ALA A 186 -22.63 14.63 -24.66
CA ALA A 186 -23.69 14.19 -23.77
C ALA A 186 -23.88 12.67 -23.78
N LYS A 187 -24.16 12.13 -22.59
CA LYS A 187 -24.42 10.72 -22.32
C LYS A 187 -25.88 10.56 -21.87
N PRO A 188 -26.50 9.40 -22.11
CA PRO A 188 -27.80 9.11 -21.53
C PRO A 188 -27.69 9.02 -19.99
N PRO A 189 -28.75 9.34 -19.24
CA PRO A 189 -28.80 9.11 -17.80
C PRO A 189 -28.73 7.60 -17.49
N LEU A 190 -28.41 7.26 -16.25
CA LEU A 190 -28.49 5.89 -15.78
C LEU A 190 -29.94 5.43 -15.76
N LEU A 191 -30.23 4.34 -16.47
CA LEU A 191 -31.51 3.66 -16.33
C LEU A 191 -31.55 2.94 -14.98
N PRO A 192 -32.74 2.81 -14.34
CA PRO A 192 -32.91 1.98 -13.16
C PRO A 192 -32.37 0.57 -13.38
N GLY A 193 -31.59 0.09 -12.42
CA GLY A 193 -31.06 -1.27 -12.40
C GLY A 193 -32.04 -2.19 -11.69
N ARG A 194 -31.72 -3.49 -11.72
CA ARG A 194 -32.33 -4.46 -10.82
C ARG A 194 -31.37 -4.76 -9.66
N PRO A 195 -31.89 -5.19 -8.50
CA PRO A 195 -31.05 -5.68 -7.41
C PRO A 195 -30.11 -6.80 -7.89
N SER A 196 -28.89 -6.80 -7.36
CA SER A 196 -27.87 -7.77 -7.72
C SER A 196 -26.84 -7.97 -6.59
N THR A 197 -26.30 -9.17 -6.49
CA THR A 197 -25.39 -9.55 -5.40
C THR A 197 -24.04 -10.08 -5.89
N LEU A 198 -23.03 -10.01 -5.03
CA LEU A 198 -21.70 -10.58 -5.33
C LEU A 198 -21.71 -12.11 -5.43
N ALA A 199 -22.65 -12.77 -4.75
CA ALA A 199 -22.86 -14.21 -4.88
C ALA A 199 -23.38 -14.57 -6.28
N GLU A 200 -24.35 -13.81 -6.80
CA GLU A 200 -24.83 -13.98 -8.18
C GLU A 200 -23.74 -13.64 -9.20
N ALA A 201 -22.95 -12.58 -8.96
CA ALA A 201 -21.80 -12.25 -9.80
C ALA A 201 -20.79 -13.40 -9.86
N ALA A 202 -20.49 -14.01 -8.71
CA ALA A 202 -19.58 -15.14 -8.61
C ALA A 202 -20.12 -16.37 -9.34
N GLU A 203 -21.40 -16.68 -9.19
CA GLU A 203 -22.06 -17.78 -9.90
C GLU A 203 -22.13 -17.56 -11.42
N LEU A 204 -22.38 -16.32 -11.84
CA LEU A 204 -22.39 -15.96 -13.26
C LEU A 204 -21.01 -16.18 -13.89
N ASN A 205 -19.93 -15.90 -13.16
CA ASN A 205 -18.55 -16.02 -13.65
C ASN A 205 -17.87 -17.35 -13.25
N ARG A 206 -18.62 -18.37 -12.80
CA ARG A 206 -18.07 -19.64 -12.29
C ARG A 206 -17.06 -20.29 -13.24
N GLU A 207 -17.38 -20.39 -14.52
CA GLU A 207 -16.53 -21.08 -15.50
C GLU A 207 -15.14 -20.42 -15.62
N HIS A 208 -15.13 -19.10 -15.78
CA HIS A 208 -13.91 -18.29 -15.80
C HIS A 208 -13.08 -18.47 -14.52
N ILE A 209 -13.73 -18.35 -13.35
CA ILE A 209 -13.07 -18.41 -12.05
C ILE A 209 -12.45 -19.80 -11.80
N GLU A 210 -13.17 -20.89 -12.11
CA GLU A 210 -12.64 -22.25 -11.93
C GLU A 210 -11.52 -22.58 -12.91
N ARG A 211 -11.59 -22.08 -14.14
CA ARG A 211 -10.50 -22.22 -15.12
C ARG A 211 -9.22 -21.55 -14.62
N ARG A 212 -9.31 -20.33 -14.10
CA ARG A 212 -8.18 -19.61 -13.46
C ARG A 212 -7.65 -20.35 -12.23
N ALA A 213 -8.55 -20.89 -11.41
CA ALA A 213 -8.19 -21.66 -10.23
C ALA A 213 -7.41 -22.93 -10.59
N GLN A 214 -7.87 -23.68 -11.60
CA GLN A 214 -7.21 -24.88 -12.07
C GLN A 214 -5.80 -24.57 -12.60
N GLU A 215 -5.63 -23.51 -13.38
CA GLU A 215 -4.32 -23.05 -13.85
C GLU A 215 -3.36 -22.75 -12.69
N ALA A 216 -3.86 -22.05 -11.67
CA ALA A 216 -3.07 -21.71 -10.48
C ALA A 216 -2.68 -22.95 -9.65
N VAL A 217 -3.59 -23.93 -9.50
CA VAL A 217 -3.32 -25.21 -8.83
C VAL A 217 -2.21 -25.98 -9.56
N GLU A 218 -2.30 -26.11 -10.88
CA GLU A 218 -1.28 -26.81 -11.66
C GLU A 218 0.07 -26.08 -11.65
N PHE A 219 0.05 -24.75 -11.64
CA PHE A 219 1.26 -23.95 -11.43
C PHE A 219 1.94 -24.26 -10.09
N ILE A 220 1.17 -24.33 -8.98
CA ILE A 220 1.70 -24.65 -7.65
C ILE A 220 2.34 -26.04 -7.65
N LYS A 221 1.66 -27.05 -8.22
CA LYS A 221 2.19 -28.42 -8.35
C LYS A 221 3.48 -28.47 -9.16
N ALA A 222 3.53 -27.78 -10.30
CA ALA A 222 4.72 -27.73 -11.14
C ALA A 222 5.93 -27.11 -10.44
N VAL A 223 5.71 -26.05 -9.64
CA VAL A 223 6.77 -25.45 -8.82
C VAL A 223 7.22 -26.42 -7.71
N ALA A 224 6.29 -27.09 -7.04
CA ALA A 224 6.60 -28.07 -6.00
C ALA A 224 7.44 -29.24 -6.54
N GLU A 225 7.07 -29.83 -7.69
CA GLU A 225 7.81 -30.92 -8.31
C GLU A 225 9.19 -30.48 -8.79
N LYS A 226 9.32 -29.26 -9.33
CA LYS A 226 10.59 -28.73 -9.82
C LYS A 226 11.61 -28.53 -8.70
N TYR A 227 11.20 -27.92 -7.59
CA TYR A 227 12.13 -27.52 -6.53
C TYR A 227 12.25 -28.54 -5.40
N LYS A 228 11.26 -29.42 -5.21
CA LYS A 228 11.26 -30.51 -4.20
C LYS A 228 11.58 -30.00 -2.78
N LYS A 229 10.98 -28.86 -2.42
CA LYS A 229 11.14 -28.23 -1.09
C LYS A 229 9.81 -28.17 -0.35
N PRO A 230 9.83 -28.02 0.99
CA PRO A 230 8.61 -27.78 1.76
C PRO A 230 7.84 -26.57 1.21
N VAL A 231 6.51 -26.70 1.12
CA VAL A 231 5.63 -25.62 0.68
C VAL A 231 5.14 -24.85 1.90
N VAL A 232 5.29 -23.53 1.87
CA VAL A 232 4.89 -22.61 2.92
C VAL A 232 4.04 -21.51 2.30
N VAL A 233 2.78 -21.40 2.70
CA VAL A 233 1.90 -20.30 2.29
C VAL A 233 2.15 -19.12 3.21
N SER A 234 2.62 -18.00 2.63
CA SER A 234 2.76 -16.74 3.37
C SER A 234 1.40 -16.07 3.51
N TYR A 235 0.80 -16.22 4.70
CA TYR A 235 -0.54 -15.77 5.00
C TYR A 235 -0.53 -14.44 5.74
N SER A 236 -1.25 -13.44 5.22
CA SER A 236 -1.34 -12.10 5.84
C SER A 236 -2.72 -11.79 6.41
N GLY A 237 -3.68 -12.73 6.31
CA GLY A 237 -5.10 -12.49 6.60
C GLY A 237 -5.81 -11.59 5.57
N GLY A 238 -5.17 -11.31 4.43
CA GLY A 238 -5.77 -10.57 3.31
C GLY A 238 -6.46 -11.50 2.32
N LYS A 239 -7.35 -10.94 1.50
CA LYS A 239 -8.12 -11.67 0.46
C LYS A 239 -7.23 -12.49 -0.48
N ASP A 240 -6.11 -11.91 -0.93
CA ASP A 240 -5.25 -12.53 -1.93
C ASP A 240 -4.46 -13.71 -1.32
N SER A 241 -4.01 -13.57 -0.07
CA SER A 241 -3.36 -14.67 0.67
C SER A 241 -4.32 -15.81 1.00
N LEU A 242 -5.60 -15.51 1.19
CA LEU A 242 -6.65 -16.51 1.42
C LEU A 242 -6.92 -17.35 0.17
N VAL A 243 -7.00 -16.72 -0.99
CA VAL A 243 -7.14 -17.46 -2.25
C VAL A 243 -5.88 -18.28 -2.55
N ALA A 244 -4.68 -17.73 -2.34
CA ALA A 244 -3.44 -18.48 -2.51
C ALA A 244 -3.37 -19.72 -1.58
N LEU A 245 -3.87 -19.59 -0.34
CA LEU A 245 -3.98 -20.69 0.60
C LEU A 245 -4.95 -21.76 0.11
N ASP A 246 -6.17 -21.38 -0.26
CA ASP A 246 -7.20 -22.32 -0.73
C ASP A 246 -6.74 -23.08 -1.98
N LEU A 247 -6.12 -22.38 -2.94
CA LEU A 247 -5.53 -23.01 -4.13
C LEU A 247 -4.37 -23.95 -3.78
N THR A 248 -3.56 -23.62 -2.77
CA THR A 248 -2.52 -24.53 -2.27
C THR A 248 -3.15 -25.77 -1.64
N ALA A 249 -4.23 -25.63 -0.87
CA ALA A 249 -4.95 -26.76 -0.30
C ALA A 249 -5.55 -27.67 -1.40
N ARG A 250 -6.18 -27.08 -2.42
CA ARG A 250 -6.71 -27.79 -3.60
C ARG A 250 -5.66 -28.56 -4.39
N SER A 251 -4.38 -28.17 -4.28
CA SER A 251 -3.28 -28.90 -4.95
C SER A 251 -3.02 -30.29 -4.36
N GLY A 252 -3.51 -30.58 -3.14
CA GLY A 252 -3.26 -31.83 -2.42
C GLY A 252 -1.85 -31.98 -1.85
N LEU A 253 -1.01 -30.95 -1.98
CA LEU A 253 0.33 -30.93 -1.41
C LEU A 253 0.28 -30.79 0.12
N LYS A 254 1.26 -31.37 0.83
CA LYS A 254 1.52 -31.00 2.22
C LYS A 254 2.13 -29.60 2.27
N PHE A 255 1.56 -28.70 3.06
CA PHE A 255 2.05 -27.35 3.23
C PHE A 255 1.95 -26.87 4.68
N TYR A 256 2.62 -25.77 4.96
CA TYR A 256 2.56 -25.04 6.24
C TYR A 256 2.01 -23.64 5.97
N VAL A 257 1.37 -23.03 6.96
CA VAL A 257 1.03 -21.61 6.92
C VAL A 257 2.07 -20.84 7.69
N TYR A 258 2.58 -19.75 7.13
CA TYR A 258 3.41 -18.80 7.84
C TYR A 258 2.65 -17.48 8.04
N PHE A 259 2.47 -17.09 9.30
CA PHE A 259 1.89 -15.81 9.69
C PHE A 259 2.95 -14.93 10.36
N ASN A 260 3.12 -13.71 9.88
CA ASN A 260 4.04 -12.75 10.47
C ASN A 260 3.28 -11.75 11.34
N ASP A 261 3.20 -12.04 12.63
CA ASP A 261 2.58 -11.17 13.63
C ASP A 261 3.47 -9.94 13.89
N THR A 262 3.06 -8.78 13.38
CA THR A 262 3.78 -7.52 13.62
C THR A 262 3.35 -6.83 14.92
N GLY A 263 2.29 -7.32 15.57
CA GLY A 263 1.60 -6.66 16.67
C GLY A 263 0.81 -5.42 16.24
N LEU A 264 0.57 -5.23 14.94
CA LEU A 264 -0.06 -4.03 14.37
C LEU A 264 -1.20 -4.37 13.39
N GLU A 265 -1.57 -5.64 13.27
CA GLU A 265 -2.67 -6.12 12.44
C GLU A 265 -4.04 -5.74 13.05
N PRO A 266 -5.09 -5.55 12.22
CA PRO A 266 -6.46 -5.51 12.72
C PRO A 266 -6.79 -6.73 13.57
N PRO A 267 -7.54 -6.61 14.68
CA PRO A 267 -8.03 -7.75 15.48
C PRO A 267 -8.69 -8.84 14.63
N GLU A 268 -9.47 -8.46 13.62
CA GLU A 268 -10.16 -9.34 12.68
C GLU A 268 -9.18 -10.23 11.89
N THR A 269 -7.91 -9.84 11.79
CA THR A 269 -6.84 -10.66 11.18
C THR A 269 -6.54 -11.90 12.00
N TYR A 270 -6.55 -11.79 13.34
CA TYR A 270 -6.31 -12.93 14.22
C TYR A 270 -7.53 -13.86 14.26
N GLU A 271 -8.74 -13.30 14.26
CA GLU A 271 -9.98 -14.07 14.13
C GLU A 271 -10.01 -14.85 12.82
N ASN A 272 -9.62 -14.20 11.73
CA ASN A 272 -9.52 -14.80 10.42
C ASN A 272 -8.45 -15.90 10.35
N LEU A 273 -7.28 -15.69 10.97
CA LEU A 273 -6.23 -16.70 11.05
C LEU A 273 -6.75 -17.98 11.74
N LYS A 274 -7.49 -17.82 12.85
CA LYS A 274 -8.11 -18.94 13.57
C LYS A 274 -9.12 -19.70 12.70
N ALA A 275 -10.03 -18.98 12.04
CA ALA A 275 -11.02 -19.59 11.14
C ALA A 275 -10.37 -20.37 9.99
N VAL A 276 -9.23 -19.87 9.51
CA VAL A 276 -8.43 -20.52 8.47
C VAL A 276 -7.71 -21.76 9.00
N GLU A 277 -7.08 -21.68 10.17
CA GLU A 277 -6.44 -22.83 10.84
C GLU A 277 -7.44 -23.98 11.04
N GLU A 278 -8.64 -23.67 11.55
CA GLU A 278 -9.73 -24.63 11.76
C GLU A 278 -10.24 -25.23 10.45
N ARG A 279 -10.42 -24.40 9.40
CA ARG A 279 -10.96 -24.86 8.11
C ARG A 279 -10.02 -25.80 7.36
N TYR A 280 -8.72 -25.54 7.38
CA TYR A 280 -7.75 -26.32 6.60
C TYR A 280 -6.98 -27.37 7.43
N GLY A 281 -7.03 -27.31 8.76
CA GLY A 281 -6.32 -28.26 9.63
C GLY A 281 -4.81 -28.22 9.46
N VAL A 282 -4.23 -27.03 9.34
CA VAL A 282 -2.83 -26.79 8.94
C VAL A 282 -1.98 -26.26 10.10
N GLU A 283 -0.70 -26.63 10.14
CA GLU A 283 0.26 -26.06 11.09
C GLU A 283 0.56 -24.61 10.73
N VAL A 284 0.29 -23.68 11.67
CA VAL A 284 0.62 -22.27 11.56
C VAL A 284 1.95 -21.97 12.27
N ILE A 285 2.94 -21.55 11.50
CA ILE A 285 4.23 -21.04 11.99
C ILE A 285 4.10 -19.53 12.17
N VAL A 286 4.33 -19.04 13.38
CA VAL A 286 4.24 -17.62 13.71
C VAL A 286 5.63 -17.00 13.88
N GLY A 287 5.90 -15.93 13.15
CA GLY A 287 7.01 -15.02 13.44
C GLY A 287 6.49 -13.76 14.13
N ALA A 288 6.81 -13.57 15.41
CA ALA A 288 6.29 -12.47 16.22
C ALA A 288 7.30 -11.33 16.40
N ALA A 289 6.87 -10.09 16.19
CA ALA A 289 7.69 -8.90 16.39
C ALA A 289 7.59 -8.32 17.81
N GLY A 290 6.51 -8.61 18.55
CA GLY A 290 6.28 -8.04 19.88
C GLY A 290 6.32 -6.50 19.88
N GLN A 291 7.06 -5.91 20.83
CA GLN A 291 7.16 -4.44 20.96
C GLN A 291 8.23 -3.80 20.05
N ARG A 292 8.90 -4.58 19.18
CA ARG A 292 10.04 -4.10 18.36
C ARG A 292 9.71 -2.88 17.50
N PHE A 293 8.46 -2.72 17.04
CA PHE A 293 8.03 -1.53 16.30
C PHE A 293 8.18 -0.26 17.12
N TRP A 294 7.58 -0.24 18.30
CA TRP A 294 7.53 0.94 19.17
C TRP A 294 8.92 1.27 19.71
N GLU A 295 9.69 0.26 20.13
CA GLU A 295 11.07 0.43 20.59
C GLU A 295 12.02 0.95 19.51
N ALA A 296 11.84 0.49 18.26
CA ALA A 296 12.63 0.97 17.14
C ALA A 296 12.20 2.37 16.70
N MET A 297 10.93 2.74 16.83
CA MET A 297 10.45 4.09 16.51
C MET A 297 11.13 5.17 17.37
N GLU A 298 11.44 4.88 18.64
CA GLU A 298 12.21 5.79 19.51
C GLU A 298 13.65 6.04 19.02
N LYS A 299 14.23 5.08 18.28
CA LYS A 299 15.64 5.12 17.84
C LYS A 299 15.80 5.56 16.40
N PHE A 300 14.89 5.13 15.53
CA PHE A 300 14.91 5.40 14.10
C PHE A 300 14.05 6.61 13.72
N GLY A 301 13.22 7.09 14.64
CA GLY A 301 12.11 7.98 14.33
C GLY A 301 10.99 7.27 13.56
N PRO A 302 9.90 7.98 13.24
CA PRO A 302 8.75 7.42 12.52
C PRO A 302 9.15 6.78 11.18
N PRO A 303 8.62 5.60 10.83
CA PRO A 303 8.81 5.06 9.50
C PRO A 303 8.08 5.93 8.47
N ALA A 304 8.60 5.97 7.25
CA ALA A 304 8.00 6.71 6.14
C ALA A 304 7.87 5.80 4.90
N ARG A 305 7.22 6.27 3.84
CA ARG A 305 7.02 5.51 2.58
C ARG A 305 8.33 5.17 1.89
N ASP A 306 9.31 6.07 1.97
CA ASP A 306 10.68 5.94 1.48
C ASP A 306 11.67 5.43 2.55
N TYR A 307 11.31 5.55 3.82
CA TYR A 307 12.11 5.15 4.99
C TYR A 307 11.44 4.00 5.77
N ARG A 308 11.27 2.85 5.11
CA ARG A 308 10.54 1.67 5.61
C ARG A 308 11.37 0.73 6.49
N TRP A 309 12.14 1.26 7.44
CA TRP A 309 12.93 0.44 8.38
C TRP A 309 12.06 -0.58 9.13
N CYS A 310 10.79 -0.25 9.39
CA CYS A 310 9.85 -1.12 10.09
C CYS A 310 9.69 -2.47 9.38
N CYS A 311 9.67 -2.52 8.04
CA CYS A 311 9.56 -3.77 7.30
C CYS A 311 10.75 -4.71 7.57
N LYS A 312 11.95 -4.16 7.78
CA LYS A 312 13.11 -4.96 8.19
C LYS A 312 12.98 -5.46 9.62
N VAL A 313 12.58 -4.58 10.53
CA VAL A 313 12.56 -4.85 11.97
C VAL A 313 11.45 -5.84 12.35
N ILE A 314 10.22 -5.64 11.87
CA ILE A 314 9.04 -6.36 12.35
C ILE A 314 8.49 -7.41 11.37
N LYS A 315 9.00 -7.43 10.13
CA LYS A 315 8.63 -8.47 9.16
C LYS A 315 9.79 -9.39 8.87
N LEU A 316 10.86 -8.84 8.29
CA LEU A 316 11.97 -9.66 7.80
C LEU A 316 12.76 -10.33 8.93
N GLY A 317 13.02 -9.62 10.03
CA GLY A 317 13.67 -10.20 11.21
C GLY A 317 12.93 -11.43 11.74
N PRO A 318 11.69 -11.28 12.23
CA PRO A 318 10.87 -12.39 12.72
C PRO A 318 10.66 -13.52 11.69
N THR A 319 10.47 -13.17 10.41
CA THR A 319 10.34 -14.18 9.33
C THR A 319 11.60 -15.02 9.17
N THR A 320 12.76 -14.38 9.18
CA THR A 320 14.03 -15.10 9.02
C THR A 320 14.28 -15.98 10.24
N GLU A 321 14.01 -15.48 11.44
CA GLU A 321 14.15 -16.21 12.70
C GLU A 321 13.28 -17.47 12.73
N ALA A 322 11.98 -17.34 12.39
CA ALA A 322 11.03 -18.46 12.40
C ALA A 322 11.30 -19.48 11.28
N LEU A 323 11.46 -19.03 10.03
CA LEU A 323 11.51 -19.93 8.88
C LEU A 323 12.89 -20.53 8.62
N LYS A 324 13.99 -19.81 8.89
CA LYS A 324 15.34 -20.37 8.70
C LYS A 324 15.62 -21.49 9.70
N SER A 325 15.08 -21.38 10.92
CA SER A 325 15.20 -22.40 11.97
C SER A 325 14.43 -23.68 11.60
N ARG A 326 13.24 -23.52 10.99
CA ARG A 326 12.40 -24.65 10.56
C ARG A 326 12.85 -25.29 9.25
N PHE A 327 13.29 -24.48 8.29
CA PHE A 327 13.62 -24.89 6.92
C PHE A 327 15.03 -24.41 6.51
N PRO A 328 16.10 -24.96 7.10
CA PRO A 328 17.48 -24.50 6.84
C PRO A 328 17.93 -24.69 5.38
N GLN A 329 17.35 -25.65 4.66
CA GLN A 329 17.61 -25.91 3.23
C GLN A 329 16.73 -25.07 2.28
N GLY A 330 15.92 -24.16 2.83
CA GLY A 330 14.97 -23.32 2.11
C GLY A 330 13.61 -23.99 1.87
N TYR A 331 12.66 -23.20 1.41
CA TYR A 331 11.27 -23.59 1.18
C TYR A 331 10.70 -22.91 -0.07
N ILE A 332 9.52 -23.34 -0.51
CA ILE A 332 8.71 -22.65 -1.52
C ILE A 332 7.70 -21.77 -0.78
N SER A 333 7.83 -20.46 -0.93
CA SER A 333 6.94 -19.44 -0.39
C SER A 333 5.83 -19.16 -1.40
N VAL A 334 4.64 -19.71 -1.18
CA VAL A 334 3.46 -19.34 -1.98
C VAL A 334 2.92 -18.01 -1.45
N VAL A 335 2.76 -17.02 -2.32
CA VAL A 335 2.35 -15.66 -1.97
C VAL A 335 1.13 -15.21 -2.77
N GLY A 336 0.22 -14.46 -2.14
CA GLY A 336 -0.94 -13.84 -2.80
C GLY A 336 -0.60 -12.59 -3.62
N GLN A 337 0.58 -12.52 -4.23
CA GLN A 337 0.98 -11.35 -5.03
C GLN A 337 0.24 -11.33 -6.38
N ARG A 338 -0.27 -10.16 -6.77
CA ARG A 338 -0.88 -9.91 -8.08
C ARG A 338 -0.13 -8.82 -8.85
N GLY A 339 -0.11 -8.93 -10.17
CA GLY A 339 0.51 -7.94 -11.05
C GLY A 339 -0.22 -6.60 -11.01
N ALA A 340 -1.55 -6.63 -10.95
CA ALA A 340 -2.41 -5.44 -11.01
C ALA A 340 -2.28 -4.50 -9.80
N GLU A 341 -1.67 -4.94 -8.69
CA GLU A 341 -1.48 -4.12 -7.48
C GLU A 341 -0.47 -2.97 -7.66
N SER A 342 0.51 -3.09 -8.57
CA SER A 342 1.46 -2.02 -8.88
C SER A 342 2.29 -2.30 -10.13
N PHE A 343 2.83 -1.25 -10.76
CA PHE A 343 3.77 -1.38 -11.88
C PHE A 343 5.01 -2.24 -11.57
N VAL A 344 5.49 -2.24 -10.32
CA VAL A 344 6.63 -3.06 -9.89
C VAL A 344 6.25 -4.54 -9.83
N ARG A 345 5.07 -4.85 -9.28
CA ARG A 345 4.57 -6.22 -9.19
C ARG A 345 4.24 -6.77 -10.58
N ALA A 346 3.68 -5.97 -11.49
CA ALA A 346 3.42 -6.37 -12.87
C ALA A 346 4.67 -6.89 -13.61
N LYS A 347 5.85 -6.35 -13.29
CA LYS A 347 7.14 -6.77 -13.88
C LYS A 347 7.81 -7.95 -13.15
N THR A 348 7.25 -8.39 -12.03
CA THR A 348 7.85 -9.47 -11.22
C THR A 348 7.43 -10.84 -11.79
N PRO A 349 8.36 -11.77 -12.02
CA PRO A 349 8.02 -13.08 -12.56
C PRO A 349 7.21 -13.91 -11.54
N ARG A 350 6.36 -14.82 -12.04
CA ARG A 350 5.55 -15.76 -11.24
C ARG A 350 6.39 -16.64 -10.30
N VAL A 351 7.63 -16.93 -10.68
CA VAL A 351 8.62 -17.64 -9.86
C VAL A 351 9.87 -16.78 -9.74
N SER A 352 10.34 -16.55 -8.51
CA SER A 352 11.57 -15.81 -8.26
C SER A 352 12.33 -16.38 -7.06
N PRO A 353 13.67 -16.21 -6.98
CA PRO A 353 14.39 -16.52 -5.75
C PRO A 353 13.97 -15.55 -4.64
N SER A 354 13.85 -16.05 -3.41
CA SER A 354 13.63 -15.20 -2.25
C SER A 354 14.83 -14.28 -2.04
N LYS A 355 14.57 -12.97 -1.94
CA LYS A 355 15.59 -11.97 -1.60
C LYS A 355 15.99 -12.00 -0.12
N TRP A 356 15.27 -12.77 0.71
CA TRP A 356 15.32 -12.66 2.16
C TRP A 356 15.83 -13.92 2.84
N VAL A 357 15.38 -15.09 2.38
CA VAL A 357 15.81 -16.38 2.90
C VAL A 357 16.53 -17.12 1.80
N ALA A 358 17.86 -17.21 1.93
CA ALA A 358 18.72 -17.89 0.97
C ALA A 358 18.23 -19.32 0.70
N GLY A 359 18.28 -19.74 -0.56
CA GLY A 359 17.81 -21.05 -0.99
C GLY A 359 16.28 -21.19 -1.07
N SER A 360 15.50 -20.19 -0.68
CA SER A 360 14.03 -20.25 -0.79
C SER A 360 13.55 -19.67 -2.13
N VAL A 361 12.39 -20.14 -2.60
CA VAL A 361 11.77 -19.74 -3.87
C VAL A 361 10.42 -19.12 -3.57
N VAL A 362 10.05 -18.06 -4.29
CA VAL A 362 8.74 -17.43 -4.21
C VAL A 362 7.91 -17.87 -5.41
N ALA A 363 6.68 -18.30 -5.15
CA ALA A 363 5.68 -18.68 -6.14
C ALA A 363 4.44 -17.79 -6.01
N ALA A 364 4.09 -17.05 -7.06
CA ALA A 364 2.95 -16.14 -7.11
C ALA A 364 1.86 -16.69 -8.06
N PRO A 365 0.98 -17.58 -7.59
CA PRO A 365 -0.08 -18.19 -8.42
C PRO A 365 -1.10 -17.16 -8.94
N LEU A 366 -1.29 -16.05 -8.23
CA LEU A 366 -2.28 -15.02 -8.54
C LEU A 366 -1.75 -13.86 -9.39
N GLN A 367 -0.55 -14.00 -9.95
CA GLN A 367 0.15 -12.90 -10.64
C GLN A 367 -0.71 -12.22 -11.74
N GLU A 368 -1.58 -12.99 -12.39
CA GLU A 368 -2.42 -12.52 -13.51
C GLU A 368 -3.88 -12.29 -13.11
N TRP A 369 -4.20 -12.35 -11.80
CA TRP A 369 -5.55 -12.15 -11.28
C TRP A 369 -5.82 -10.68 -10.94
N THR A 370 -7.05 -10.25 -11.14
CA THR A 370 -7.63 -8.98 -10.68
C THR A 370 -8.23 -9.11 -9.29
N ALA A 371 -8.46 -7.98 -8.61
CA ALA A 371 -9.11 -7.94 -7.32
C ALA A 371 -10.54 -8.49 -7.38
N LEU A 372 -11.27 -8.21 -8.47
CA LEU A 372 -12.60 -8.76 -8.70
C LEU A 372 -12.57 -10.29 -8.85
N GLU A 373 -11.62 -10.87 -9.60
CA GLU A 373 -11.48 -12.33 -9.71
C GLU A 373 -11.25 -12.96 -8.33
N VAL A 374 -10.37 -12.38 -7.52
CA VAL A 374 -10.10 -12.84 -6.14
C VAL A 374 -11.36 -12.80 -5.28
N TRP A 375 -12.11 -11.70 -5.32
CA TRP A 375 -13.34 -11.57 -4.55
C TRP A 375 -14.41 -12.55 -5.01
N LEU A 376 -14.65 -12.65 -6.32
CA LEU A 376 -15.64 -13.61 -6.84
C LEU A 376 -15.26 -15.05 -6.51
N TYR A 377 -13.97 -15.42 -6.50
CA TYR A 377 -13.51 -16.71 -6.01
C TYR A 377 -13.86 -16.94 -4.54
N ILE A 378 -13.60 -15.94 -3.67
CA ILE A 378 -13.94 -16.01 -2.24
C ILE A 378 -15.44 -16.25 -2.03
N PHE A 379 -16.30 -15.52 -2.76
CA PHE A 379 -17.74 -15.68 -2.65
C PHE A 379 -18.23 -17.02 -3.23
N LEU A 380 -17.68 -17.45 -4.37
CA LEU A 380 -18.01 -18.72 -5.02
C LEU A 380 -17.74 -19.92 -4.10
N HIS A 381 -16.60 -19.91 -3.41
CA HIS A 381 -16.15 -20.99 -2.52
C HIS A 381 -16.49 -20.76 -1.04
N LYS A 382 -17.21 -19.67 -0.74
CA LYS A 382 -17.61 -19.28 0.63
C LYS A 382 -16.42 -19.32 1.59
N LEU A 383 -15.31 -18.70 1.19
CA LEU A 383 -14.09 -18.68 2.01
C LEU A 383 -14.24 -17.69 3.17
N PRO A 384 -13.67 -17.99 4.35
CA PRO A 384 -13.71 -17.08 5.49
C PRO A 384 -12.75 -15.92 5.24
N TYR A 385 -13.21 -14.84 4.61
CA TYR A 385 -12.41 -13.63 4.45
C TYR A 385 -12.43 -12.77 5.71
N ASN A 386 -11.45 -11.89 5.82
CA ASN A 386 -11.31 -11.00 6.97
C ASN A 386 -12.37 -9.89 6.94
N ARG A 387 -13.17 -9.77 8.00
CA ARG A 387 -14.29 -8.83 8.07
C ARG A 387 -13.89 -7.35 8.10
N ALA A 388 -12.61 -7.03 8.30
CA ALA A 388 -12.13 -5.65 8.15
C ALA A 388 -12.46 -5.06 6.75
N TYR A 389 -12.54 -5.88 5.69
CA TYR A 389 -12.97 -5.40 4.37
C TYR A 389 -14.39 -4.80 4.38
N GLU A 390 -15.30 -5.30 5.23
CA GLU A 390 -16.67 -4.80 5.36
C GLU A 390 -16.72 -3.41 6.01
N ARG A 391 -15.63 -3.00 6.67
CA ARG A 391 -15.46 -1.70 7.34
C ARG A 391 -14.79 -0.66 6.43
N GLY A 392 -14.61 -0.96 5.15
CA GLY A 392 -14.04 -0.04 4.15
C GLY A 392 -12.52 -0.12 3.97
N PHE A 393 -11.83 -1.04 4.67
CA PHE A 393 -10.38 -1.24 4.47
C PHE A 393 -10.11 -1.88 3.10
N ASP A 394 -9.33 -1.21 2.24
CA ASP A 394 -8.98 -1.70 0.90
C ASP A 394 -7.81 -2.72 0.96
N ARG A 395 -6.87 -2.47 1.87
CA ARG A 395 -5.71 -3.34 2.11
C ARG A 395 -5.62 -3.69 3.59
N LEU A 396 -5.29 -4.95 3.85
CA LEU A 396 -5.02 -5.42 5.21
C LEU A 396 -3.52 -5.58 5.42
N GLY A 397 -3.04 -5.03 6.54
CA GLY A 397 -1.65 -4.99 6.94
C GLY A 397 -1.52 -4.30 8.30
N CYS A 398 -0.37 -3.66 8.57
CA CYS A 398 -0.21 -2.89 9.80
C CYS A 398 -1.13 -1.66 9.76
N VAL A 399 -2.01 -1.47 10.75
CA VAL A 399 -2.99 -0.38 10.78
C VAL A 399 -2.35 1.02 10.85
N VAL A 400 -1.14 1.10 11.40
CA VAL A 400 -0.34 2.34 11.49
C VAL A 400 0.79 2.40 10.44
N CYS A 401 0.56 1.84 9.25
CA CYS A 401 1.59 1.81 8.20
C CYS A 401 1.72 3.17 7.51
N PRO A 402 2.93 3.73 7.30
CA PRO A 402 3.11 4.94 6.49
C PRO A 402 2.69 4.77 5.03
N ALA A 403 2.54 3.52 4.56
CA ALA A 403 2.07 3.24 3.21
C ALA A 403 0.56 3.39 3.05
N ASN A 404 -0.21 3.42 4.14
CA ASN A 404 -1.64 3.63 4.09
C ASN A 404 -1.93 5.04 3.56
N GLU A 405 -2.99 5.15 2.78
CA GLU A 405 -3.62 6.42 2.43
C GLU A 405 -4.13 7.12 3.69
N MET A 406 -4.23 8.45 3.66
CA MET A 406 -4.80 9.21 4.78
C MET A 406 -6.27 8.88 4.99
N ALA A 407 -7.00 8.55 3.92
CA ALA A 407 -8.37 8.07 4.01
C ALA A 407 -8.47 6.79 4.86
N GLU A 408 -7.56 5.84 4.65
CA GLU A 408 -7.52 4.60 5.44
C GLU A 408 -7.07 4.89 6.88
N LEU A 409 -6.12 5.81 7.10
CA LEU A 409 -5.73 6.22 8.46
C LEU A 409 -6.86 6.91 9.23
N ALA A 410 -7.75 7.63 8.55
CA ALA A 410 -8.96 8.17 9.16
C ALA A 410 -9.89 7.04 9.63
N LEU A 411 -10.08 6.00 8.81
CA LEU A 411 -10.81 4.79 9.22
C LEU A 411 -10.13 4.09 10.40
N VAL A 412 -8.80 3.99 10.42
CA VAL A 412 -8.04 3.42 11.56
C VAL A 412 -8.28 4.23 12.83
N LYS A 413 -8.32 5.56 12.76
CA LYS A 413 -8.56 6.42 13.91
C LYS A 413 -9.92 6.13 14.56
N GLU A 414 -10.94 5.88 13.76
CA GLU A 414 -12.28 5.53 14.23
C GLU A 414 -12.37 4.06 14.68
N ALA A 415 -11.78 3.16 13.89
CA ALA A 415 -11.89 1.72 14.06
C ALA A 415 -11.03 1.17 15.20
N TYR A 416 -9.84 1.74 15.39
CA TYR A 416 -8.80 1.29 16.31
C TYR A 416 -8.16 2.51 17.02
N PRO A 417 -8.94 3.26 17.82
CA PRO A 417 -8.50 4.54 18.40
C PRO A 417 -7.27 4.41 19.31
N GLU A 418 -7.10 3.28 20.01
CA GLU A 418 -5.99 3.07 20.94
C GLU A 418 -4.63 3.03 20.23
N ILE A 419 -4.51 2.20 19.19
CA ILE A 419 -3.26 2.07 18.43
C ILE A 419 -2.98 3.32 17.58
N TYR A 420 -4.02 3.97 17.06
CA TYR A 420 -3.89 5.25 16.38
C TYR A 420 -3.39 6.33 17.34
N GLY A 421 -3.97 6.43 18.55
CA GLY A 421 -3.55 7.38 19.58
C GLY A 421 -2.10 7.17 20.01
N LYS A 422 -1.67 5.91 20.17
CA LYS A 422 -0.26 5.58 20.44
C LYS A 422 0.67 6.05 19.31
N MET A 423 0.28 5.86 18.05
CA MET A 423 1.03 6.38 16.89
C MET A 423 1.06 7.91 16.93
N GLU A 424 -0.07 8.58 17.16
CA GLU A 424 -0.15 10.04 17.17
C GLU A 424 0.76 10.65 18.24
N VAL A 425 0.76 10.10 19.46
CA VAL A 425 1.69 10.51 20.54
C VAL A 425 3.14 10.33 20.12
N ALA A 426 3.48 9.20 19.49
CA ALA A 426 4.84 8.94 19.03
C ALA A 426 5.25 9.90 17.91
N LEU A 427 4.35 10.21 16.96
CA LEU A 427 4.60 11.15 15.86
C LEU A 427 4.80 12.58 16.36
N ARG A 428 4.03 13.03 17.35
CA ARG A 428 4.11 14.40 17.92
C ARG A 428 5.45 14.71 18.61
N ARG A 429 6.29 13.70 18.87
CA ARG A 429 7.68 13.92 19.33
C ARG A 429 8.61 14.42 18.21
N TRP A 430 8.23 14.19 16.96
CA TRP A 430 9.04 14.48 15.78
C TRP A 430 8.39 15.47 14.82
N HIS A 431 7.08 15.67 14.94
CA HIS A 431 6.24 16.41 14.00
C HIS A 431 5.26 17.33 14.70
N THR A 432 4.93 18.45 14.05
CA THR A 432 3.83 19.30 14.51
C THR A 432 2.48 18.60 14.30
N GLU A 433 1.44 19.08 14.99
CA GLU A 433 0.08 18.54 14.82
C GLU A 433 -0.42 18.65 13.37
N GLU A 434 -0.09 19.75 12.68
CA GLU A 434 -0.44 19.94 11.26
C GLU A 434 0.30 18.95 10.35
N GLU A 435 1.60 18.72 10.59
CA GLU A 435 2.38 17.72 9.84
C GLU A 435 1.84 16.30 10.03
N VAL A 436 1.36 15.97 11.23
CA VAL A 436 0.68 14.70 11.52
C VAL A 436 -0.64 14.61 10.78
N LYS A 437 -1.48 15.65 10.89
CA LYS A 437 -2.81 15.72 10.27
C LYS A 437 -2.75 15.58 8.74
N TRP A 438 -1.80 16.25 8.09
CA TRP A 438 -1.62 16.18 6.63
C TRP A 438 -0.77 15.00 6.16
N GLY A 439 -0.29 14.16 7.10
CA GLY A 439 0.46 12.96 6.77
C GLY A 439 1.86 13.23 6.19
N LEU A 440 2.48 14.36 6.52
CA LEU A 440 3.79 14.77 6.01
C LEU A 440 4.93 13.91 6.56
N TRP A 441 4.75 13.34 7.76
CA TRP A 441 5.66 12.38 8.38
C TRP A 441 5.90 11.10 7.54
N ARG A 442 5.02 10.83 6.56
CA ARG A 442 5.12 9.68 5.65
C ARG A 442 6.19 9.86 4.56
N TRP A 443 6.95 10.96 4.55
CA TRP A 443 8.01 11.25 3.58
C TRP A 443 9.26 11.78 4.28
N ARG A 444 10.45 11.25 3.92
CA ARG A 444 11.75 11.77 4.37
C ARG A 444 12.46 12.58 3.28
N GLY A 445 12.45 12.06 2.06
CA GLY A 445 12.92 12.74 0.86
C GLY A 445 11.83 13.64 0.26
N LYS A 446 11.63 13.56 -1.06
CA LYS A 446 10.69 14.46 -1.76
C LYS A 446 9.23 14.17 -1.41
N ILE A 447 8.49 15.21 -1.05
CA ILE A 447 7.03 15.18 -0.87
C ILE A 447 6.35 15.10 -2.26
N PRO A 448 5.25 14.33 -2.42
CA PRO A 448 4.50 14.28 -3.68
C PRO A 448 4.10 15.68 -4.18
N GLY A 449 4.20 15.92 -5.49
CA GLY A 449 4.09 17.26 -6.07
C GLY A 449 2.81 18.02 -5.73
N ASP A 450 1.66 17.35 -5.69
CA ASP A 450 0.39 18.00 -5.34
C ASP A 450 0.35 18.44 -3.87
N VAL A 451 0.85 17.58 -2.97
CA VAL A 451 0.98 17.90 -1.55
C VAL A 451 2.01 19.01 -1.35
N ALA A 452 3.18 18.89 -1.98
CA ALA A 452 4.28 19.85 -1.90
C ALA A 452 3.87 21.25 -2.36
N ARG A 453 3.08 21.35 -3.44
CA ARG A 453 2.56 22.63 -3.96
C ARG A 453 1.63 23.29 -2.94
N TRP A 454 0.83 22.50 -2.23
CA TRP A 454 -0.12 23.01 -1.24
C TRP A 454 0.59 23.46 0.03
N VAL A 455 1.48 22.63 0.59
CA VAL A 455 2.24 22.96 1.82
C VAL A 455 3.45 23.88 1.56
N LYS A 456 3.74 24.23 0.30
CA LYS A 456 4.88 25.05 -0.14
C LYS A 456 6.23 24.54 0.41
N ARG A 457 6.39 23.21 0.41
CA ARG A 457 7.58 22.50 0.93
C ARG A 457 7.86 21.28 0.06
N GLU A 458 9.12 21.12 -0.35
CA GLU A 458 9.52 20.03 -1.25
C GLU A 458 10.10 18.82 -0.52
N GLU A 459 10.75 19.03 0.62
CA GLU A 459 11.45 17.98 1.37
C GLU A 459 10.67 17.54 2.61
N GLY A 460 10.75 16.26 2.91
CA GLY A 460 10.11 15.63 4.06
C GLY A 460 10.87 15.87 5.37
N ALA A 461 10.63 14.99 6.33
CA ALA A 461 11.23 15.09 7.64
C ALA A 461 12.70 14.62 7.66
N PRO A 462 13.58 15.29 8.43
CA PRO A 462 14.98 14.90 8.51
C PRO A 462 15.13 13.48 9.09
N LEU A 463 16.25 12.84 8.76
CA LEU A 463 16.66 11.57 9.35
C LEU A 463 17.41 11.81 10.67
N PRO A 464 17.46 10.82 11.58
CA PRO A 464 18.20 10.92 12.83
C PRO A 464 19.74 10.88 12.66
N VAL A 465 20.19 10.80 11.40
CA VAL A 465 21.61 10.85 11.02
C VAL A 465 21.75 11.81 9.85
N ARG A 466 22.68 12.75 9.97
CA ARG A 466 23.10 13.65 8.88
C ARG A 466 24.55 13.35 8.53
N ILE A 467 24.83 13.27 7.23
CA ILE A 467 26.16 12.96 6.71
C ILE A 467 26.58 14.11 5.80
N THR A 468 27.73 14.71 6.09
CA THR A 468 28.32 15.76 5.25
C THR A 468 29.67 15.29 4.73
N ALA A 469 29.83 15.27 3.41
CA ALA A 469 31.11 14.96 2.77
C ALA A 469 32.00 16.21 2.70
N LYS A 470 33.25 16.11 3.17
CA LYS A 470 34.28 17.15 3.13
C LYS A 470 35.58 16.55 2.57
N GLY A 471 35.70 16.50 1.24
CA GLY A 471 36.83 15.87 0.55
C GLY A 471 36.91 14.37 0.84
N GLN A 472 38.01 13.90 1.42
CA GLN A 472 38.19 12.50 1.86
C GLN A 472 37.63 12.20 3.27
N SER A 473 36.91 13.15 3.86
CA SER A 473 36.35 13.01 5.21
C SER A 473 34.83 13.04 5.19
N LEU A 474 34.21 12.27 6.08
CA LEU A 474 32.78 12.33 6.39
C LEU A 474 32.60 12.89 7.79
N GLU A 475 31.67 13.82 7.92
CA GLU A 475 31.15 14.28 9.21
C GLU A 475 29.75 13.71 9.41
N LEU A 476 29.55 13.04 10.54
CA LEU A 476 28.30 12.44 10.95
C LEU A 476 27.74 13.21 12.14
N GLU A 477 26.50 13.65 12.05
CA GLU A 477 25.69 14.03 13.20
C GLU A 477 24.66 12.93 13.44
N ILE A 478 24.68 12.33 14.63
CA ILE A 478 23.83 11.20 15.02
C ILE A 478 23.07 11.63 16.28
N ASP A 479 21.74 11.52 16.26
CA ASP A 479 20.88 11.88 17.41
C ASP A 479 21.05 10.95 18.63
N ALA A 480 21.94 9.95 18.55
CA ALA A 480 22.22 8.96 19.57
C ALA A 480 23.71 8.65 19.67
N GLU A 481 24.21 8.43 20.90
CA GLU A 481 25.63 8.17 21.14
C GLU A 481 26.01 6.70 20.80
N PRO A 482 27.05 6.46 19.98
CA PRO A 482 27.61 5.13 19.72
C PRO A 482 28.00 4.35 20.97
N ASN A 483 27.68 3.05 21.02
CA ASN A 483 28.25 2.16 22.04
C ASN A 483 29.69 1.79 21.68
N ALA A 484 30.65 2.25 22.48
CA ALA A 484 32.08 2.11 22.18
C ALA A 484 32.54 0.65 22.05
N GLU A 485 32.01 -0.28 22.85
CA GLU A 485 32.38 -1.70 22.79
C GLU A 485 31.91 -2.34 21.49
N THR A 486 30.62 -2.16 21.18
CA THR A 486 30.00 -2.63 19.93
C THR A 486 30.69 -2.00 18.73
N MET A 487 30.97 -0.70 18.77
CA MET A 487 31.67 -0.02 17.69
C MET A 487 33.01 -0.69 17.41
N ARG A 488 33.83 -0.94 18.44
CA ARG A 488 35.10 -1.66 18.28
C ARG A 488 34.91 -3.04 17.66
N GLU A 489 33.92 -3.80 18.10
CA GLU A 489 33.63 -5.12 17.53
C GLU A 489 33.18 -5.04 16.07
N LEU A 490 32.29 -4.12 15.72
CA LEU A 490 31.81 -3.94 14.36
C LEU A 490 32.93 -3.49 13.40
N LEU A 491 33.83 -2.61 13.85
CA LEU A 491 34.96 -2.12 13.04
C LEU A 491 35.92 -3.22 12.58
N LYS A 492 35.99 -4.34 13.31
CA LYS A 492 36.75 -5.55 12.90
C LYS A 492 36.32 -6.11 11.56
N MET A 493 35.11 -5.79 11.08
CA MET A 493 34.63 -6.20 9.76
C MET A 493 35.38 -5.51 8.61
N VAL A 494 36.01 -4.35 8.86
CA VAL A 494 36.71 -3.54 7.83
C VAL A 494 38.22 -3.55 8.03
N GLY A 495 38.68 -3.57 9.28
CA GLY A 495 40.10 -3.55 9.61
C GLY A 495 40.38 -3.77 11.10
N ARG A 496 41.65 -3.66 11.50
CA ARG A 496 42.06 -3.82 12.89
C ARG A 496 41.94 -2.48 13.64
N PRO A 497 41.12 -2.37 14.70
CA PRO A 497 41.02 -1.14 15.50
C PRO A 497 42.25 -0.92 16.38
N GLU A 498 42.82 0.28 16.35
CA GLU A 498 44.00 0.73 17.11
C GLU A 498 43.71 2.13 17.70
N GLY A 499 42.97 2.19 18.81
CA GLY A 499 42.54 3.47 19.41
C GLY A 499 41.54 4.21 18.51
N ASN A 500 41.90 5.42 18.08
CA ASN A 500 41.14 6.24 17.12
C ASN A 500 41.48 5.93 15.64
N LEU A 501 42.39 4.99 15.40
CA LEU A 501 42.81 4.56 14.07
C LEU A 501 42.25 3.17 13.75
N LEU A 502 41.95 2.93 12.47
CA LEU A 502 41.52 1.64 11.96
C LEU A 502 42.42 1.27 10.78
N ARG A 503 43.20 0.19 10.94
CA ARG A 503 44.11 -0.30 9.91
C ARG A 503 43.38 -1.22 8.95
N THR A 504 43.11 -0.74 7.75
CA THR A 504 42.40 -1.49 6.70
C THR A 504 43.37 -1.97 5.62
N LYS A 505 42.91 -2.87 4.73
CA LYS A 505 43.69 -3.30 3.56
C LYS A 505 44.01 -2.16 2.58
N LYS A 506 43.21 -1.08 2.58
CA LYS A 506 43.36 0.06 1.67
C LYS A 506 44.11 1.25 2.27
N GLY A 507 44.48 1.17 3.55
CA GLY A 507 45.15 2.25 4.26
C GLY A 507 44.55 2.50 5.65
N LEU A 508 45.02 3.57 6.27
CA LEU A 508 44.63 3.96 7.62
C LEU A 508 43.36 4.81 7.58
N VAL A 509 42.38 4.49 8.41
CA VAL A 509 41.18 5.29 8.62
C VAL A 509 41.25 5.91 10.01
N GLU A 510 40.95 7.20 10.10
CA GLU A 510 40.89 7.94 11.35
C GLU A 510 39.44 8.19 11.74
N ILE A 511 39.08 7.86 12.98
CA ILE A 511 37.73 7.99 13.53
C ILE A 511 37.84 8.80 14.82
N ARG A 512 37.29 10.02 14.83
CA ARG A 512 37.30 10.91 16.00
C ARG A 512 35.91 11.46 16.23
N GLY A 513 35.40 11.44 17.45
CA GLY A 513 34.07 11.97 17.74
C GLY A 513 33.64 11.72 19.17
N ALA A 514 32.67 12.52 19.61
CA ALA A 514 31.97 12.39 20.88
C ALA A 514 30.69 13.22 20.83
N GLY A 515 29.66 12.85 21.61
CA GLY A 515 28.44 13.65 21.74
C GLY A 515 27.65 13.76 20.44
N GLY A 516 27.50 12.64 19.74
CA GLY A 516 26.75 12.55 18.48
C GLY A 516 27.45 13.09 17.23
N ARG A 517 28.60 13.79 17.36
CA ARG A 517 29.39 14.28 16.20
C ARG A 517 30.64 13.43 15.98
N TRP A 518 30.75 12.86 14.78
CA TRP A 518 31.83 11.94 14.42
C TRP A 518 32.47 12.31 13.07
N PHE A 519 33.79 12.29 13.04
CA PHE A 519 34.61 12.57 11.87
C PHE A 519 35.33 11.30 11.45
N ILE A 520 35.19 10.95 10.17
CA ILE A 520 35.81 9.76 9.57
C ILE A 520 36.64 10.22 8.38
N ARG A 521 37.96 10.04 8.45
CA ARG A 521 38.87 10.28 7.32
C ARG A 521 39.39 8.95 6.81
N ALA A 522 39.13 8.63 5.55
CA ALA A 522 39.52 7.35 4.94
C ALA A 522 40.27 7.53 3.61
N PRO A 523 40.97 6.49 3.12
CA PRO A 523 41.67 6.55 1.83
C PRO A 523 40.72 6.75 0.62
N ASP A 524 39.50 6.23 0.71
CA ASP A 524 38.47 6.32 -0.33
C ASP A 524 37.07 6.47 0.27
N GLY A 525 36.16 7.08 -0.49
CA GLY A 525 34.79 7.38 -0.04
C GLY A 525 33.99 6.14 0.36
N LYS A 526 34.15 5.02 -0.36
CA LYS A 526 33.47 3.76 -0.01
C LYS A 526 33.90 3.25 1.37
N THR A 527 35.20 3.26 1.65
CA THR A 527 35.69 2.87 2.98
C THR A 527 35.19 3.82 4.07
N ALA A 528 35.12 5.13 3.81
CA ALA A 528 34.54 6.09 4.75
C ALA A 528 33.06 5.77 5.05
N LEU A 529 32.26 5.46 4.01
CA LEU A 529 30.86 5.11 4.13
C LEU A 529 30.64 3.79 4.86
N ASP A 530 31.45 2.77 4.59
CA ASP A 530 31.40 1.50 5.30
C ASP A 530 31.71 1.67 6.80
N VAL A 531 32.70 2.49 7.14
CA VAL A 531 33.02 2.81 8.54
C VAL A 531 31.90 3.64 9.18
N ALA A 532 31.35 4.63 8.46
CA ALA A 532 30.21 5.42 8.93
C ALA A 532 28.99 4.54 9.25
N ALA A 533 28.69 3.57 8.38
CA ALA A 533 27.64 2.59 8.60
C ALA A 533 27.86 1.79 9.88
N LEU A 534 29.10 1.39 10.20
CA LEU A 534 29.40 0.65 11.43
C LEU A 534 29.30 1.53 12.68
N VAL A 535 29.72 2.80 12.60
CA VAL A 535 29.53 3.78 13.69
C VAL A 535 28.04 3.98 13.96
N VAL A 536 27.24 4.26 12.93
CA VAL A 536 25.78 4.43 13.04
C VAL A 536 25.11 3.17 13.57
N ARG A 537 25.53 1.97 13.14
CA ARG A 537 25.00 0.70 13.66
C ARG A 537 25.29 0.49 15.15
N SER A 538 26.40 1.02 15.66
CA SER A 538 26.71 0.99 17.08
C SER A 538 25.93 2.02 17.89
N ALA A 539 25.32 3.01 17.23
CA ALA A 539 24.40 3.97 17.84
C ALA A 539 22.94 3.48 17.79
N ILE A 540 22.45 3.15 16.60
CA ILE A 540 21.04 2.89 16.32
C ILE A 540 20.86 1.42 15.92
N CYS A 541 20.07 0.67 16.69
CA CYS A 541 19.77 -0.74 16.42
C CYS A 541 18.30 -1.08 16.68
N GLY A 542 17.70 -1.78 15.73
CA GLY A 542 16.28 -2.16 15.73
C GLY A 542 16.00 -3.56 16.25
N ASP A 543 16.98 -4.24 16.87
CA ASP A 543 16.75 -5.52 17.56
C ASP A 543 16.09 -6.61 16.68
N CYS A 544 16.58 -6.77 15.45
CA CYS A 544 15.93 -7.59 14.42
C CYS A 544 16.76 -8.77 13.90
N ASP A 545 18.01 -8.88 14.35
CA ASP A 545 18.97 -9.96 14.05
C ASP A 545 19.22 -10.31 12.57
N LEU A 546 18.73 -9.48 11.64
CA LEU A 546 19.01 -9.60 10.21
C LEU A 546 20.52 -9.64 9.93
N CYS A 547 21.31 -8.82 10.61
CA CYS A 547 22.76 -8.79 10.43
C CYS A 547 23.42 -10.12 10.82
N VAL A 548 22.90 -10.82 11.82
CA VAL A 548 23.38 -12.14 12.25
C VAL A 548 22.97 -13.20 11.22
N HIS A 549 21.70 -13.21 10.81
CA HIS A 549 21.19 -14.21 9.87
C HIS A 549 21.76 -14.10 8.45
N TRP A 550 22.16 -12.90 8.04
CA TRP A 550 22.77 -12.62 6.74
C TRP A 550 24.29 -12.86 6.71
N CYS A 551 24.93 -13.13 7.85
CA CYS A 551 26.35 -13.44 7.87
C CYS A 551 26.59 -14.84 7.29
N PRO A 552 27.26 -14.98 6.12
CA PRO A 552 27.43 -16.29 5.47
C PRO A 552 28.36 -17.22 6.26
N THR A 553 29.26 -16.67 7.07
CA THR A 553 30.24 -17.44 7.85
C THR A 553 29.87 -17.56 9.33
N GLY A 554 28.75 -16.96 9.76
CA GLY A 554 28.38 -16.91 11.18
C GLY A 554 29.38 -16.15 12.08
N ALA A 555 30.15 -15.23 11.50
CA ALA A 555 31.17 -14.46 12.21
C ALA A 555 30.61 -13.39 13.15
N LEU A 556 29.43 -12.85 12.84
CA LEU A 556 28.75 -11.87 13.69
C LEU A 556 27.78 -12.58 14.64
N ARG A 557 27.94 -12.37 15.94
CA ARG A 557 27.04 -12.92 16.96
C ARG A 557 26.52 -11.81 17.85
N ARG A 558 25.30 -12.02 18.36
CA ARG A 558 24.69 -11.16 19.36
C ARG A 558 25.10 -11.60 20.76
N THR A 559 25.45 -10.65 21.62
CA THR A 559 25.91 -10.94 22.98
C THR A 559 24.96 -10.44 24.07
N GLY A 560 23.94 -9.65 23.70
CA GLY A 560 22.93 -9.14 24.61
C GLY A 560 21.81 -8.41 23.89
N PRO A 561 20.81 -7.87 24.63
CA PRO A 561 19.70 -7.12 24.06
C PRO A 561 20.18 -5.82 23.40
N GLY A 562 19.36 -5.25 22.51
CA GLY A 562 19.70 -4.05 21.76
C GLY A 562 20.94 -4.22 20.87
N ARG A 563 21.91 -3.31 21.04
CA ARG A 563 23.03 -3.10 20.11
C ARG A 563 24.31 -3.89 20.43
N SER A 564 24.26 -4.95 21.24
CA SER A 564 25.46 -5.68 21.69
C SER A 564 25.88 -6.81 20.75
N PHE A 565 27.04 -6.67 20.11
CA PHE A 565 27.55 -7.63 19.11
C PHE A 565 29.03 -7.97 19.31
N LYS A 566 29.43 -9.16 18.86
CA LYS A 566 30.83 -9.62 18.79
C LYS A 566 31.15 -10.15 17.40
N VAL A 567 32.35 -9.85 16.90
CA VAL A 567 32.85 -10.33 15.61
C VAL A 567 33.98 -11.34 15.82
N ASP A 568 33.80 -12.53 15.26
CA ASP A 568 34.82 -13.57 15.16
C ASP A 568 35.72 -13.29 13.95
N GLU A 569 36.90 -12.72 14.21
CA GLU A 569 37.88 -12.32 13.18
C GLU A 569 38.38 -13.52 12.36
N GLY A 570 38.44 -14.72 12.94
CA GLY A 570 38.85 -15.93 12.22
C GLY A 570 37.83 -16.40 11.19
N ARG A 571 36.56 -16.00 11.33
CA ARG A 571 35.48 -16.35 10.39
C ARG A 571 35.04 -15.17 9.52
N CYS A 572 35.34 -13.94 9.91
CA CYS A 572 34.89 -12.75 9.21
C CYS A 572 35.70 -12.54 7.93
N ILE A 573 35.03 -12.61 6.78
CA ILE A 573 35.66 -12.39 5.46
C ILE A 573 35.56 -10.93 4.98
N GLY A 574 35.05 -10.01 5.80
CA GLY A 574 34.92 -8.59 5.45
C GLY A 574 33.98 -8.25 4.29
N CYS A 575 32.98 -9.11 4.02
CA CYS A 575 32.04 -8.91 2.90
C CYS A 575 30.95 -7.85 3.16
N LEU A 576 30.74 -7.45 4.41
CA LEU A 576 29.76 -6.45 4.86
C LEU A 576 28.28 -6.71 4.49
N LEU A 577 27.91 -7.91 4.05
CA LEU A 577 26.51 -8.29 3.80
C LEU A 577 25.61 -8.06 5.03
N CYS A 578 26.14 -8.31 6.23
CA CYS A 578 25.45 -8.03 7.49
C CYS A 578 25.21 -6.53 7.72
N SER A 579 26.08 -5.66 7.21
CA SER A 579 25.92 -4.21 7.24
C SER A 579 24.87 -3.77 6.23
N SER A 580 24.94 -4.24 4.97
CA SER A 580 23.94 -3.94 3.93
C SER A 580 22.52 -4.41 4.30
N ALA A 581 22.41 -5.51 5.06
CA ALA A 581 21.15 -6.01 5.58
C ALA A 581 20.61 -5.16 6.75
N CYS A 582 21.45 -4.46 7.51
CA CYS A 582 21.04 -3.70 8.68
C CYS A 582 20.18 -2.48 8.29
N PRO A 583 19.02 -2.23 8.93
CA PRO A 583 18.21 -1.05 8.65
C PRO A 583 18.94 0.25 8.93
N ALA A 584 19.75 0.33 10.00
CA ALA A 584 20.50 1.54 10.35
C ALA A 584 21.50 1.89 9.24
N ALA A 585 22.37 0.96 8.85
CA ALA A 585 23.32 1.21 7.77
C ALA A 585 22.64 1.50 6.42
N GLN A 586 21.62 0.71 6.04
CA GLN A 586 21.00 0.88 4.73
C GLN A 586 20.24 2.20 4.61
N TYR A 587 19.43 2.56 5.61
CA TYR A 587 18.54 3.72 5.50
C TYR A 587 19.13 5.02 6.04
N LEU A 588 20.11 4.96 6.93
CA LEU A 588 20.71 6.15 7.54
C LEU A 588 22.06 6.52 6.91
N VAL A 589 22.71 5.59 6.20
CA VAL A 589 24.01 5.82 5.57
C VAL A 589 23.95 5.56 4.06
N TYR A 590 23.86 4.29 3.64
CA TYR A 590 24.07 3.91 2.23
C TYR A 590 23.04 4.48 1.24
N ARG A 591 21.82 4.79 1.68
CA ARG A 591 20.79 5.40 0.82
C ARG A 591 20.79 6.93 0.84
N ASN A 592 21.56 7.55 1.73
CA ASN A 592 21.64 9.00 1.88
C ASN A 592 22.95 9.56 1.30
N GLU A 593 23.59 8.82 0.40
CA GLU A 593 24.67 9.33 -0.42
C GLU A 593 24.07 10.33 -1.42
N THR A 594 24.10 11.62 -1.05
CA THR A 594 23.86 12.75 -1.96
C THR A 594 25.09 13.05 -2.79
#